data_AF-A0A935ACG8-F1
#
_entry.id   AF-A0A935ACG8-F1
#
_cell.length_a   1.000
_cell.length_b   1.000
_cell.length_c   1.000
_cell.angle_alpha   90.00
_cell.angle_beta   90.00
_cell.angle_gamma   90.00
#
_symmetry.space_group_name_H-M   'P 1'
#
loop_
_entity.id
_entity.type
_entity.pdbx_description
1 polymer ?
#
loop_
_entity_poly.entity_id
_entity_poly.type
_entity_poly.pdbx_seq_one_letter_code
_entity_poly.pdbx_strand_id
1 'polypeptide(L)'
;MKSRIFLSAWAVVIACGLSTSAFACSFDTDCQPGSKCLKASGSIYGVCVGGISPGNSNDRQPVTAPLDVNRSYGNTCSFNTDCGPGSVCVKAGGIYGACMKDR
;
A
#
# COMPACT_ATOMS: atom_id res chain seq x y z
N MET A 1 -36.57 -21.12 -22.30
CA MET A 1 -36.06 -20.90 -20.93
C MET A 1 -34.70 -21.60 -20.66
N LYS A 2 -33.80 -21.73 -21.65
CA LYS A 2 -32.45 -22.32 -21.47
C LYS A 2 -31.30 -21.34 -21.79
N SER A 3 -31.59 -20.27 -22.54
CA SER A 3 -30.59 -19.27 -22.99
C SER A 3 -30.24 -18.22 -21.92
N ARG A 4 -31.13 -17.96 -20.94
CA ARG A 4 -30.90 -16.95 -19.89
C ARG A 4 -29.95 -17.40 -18.77
N ILE A 5 -29.72 -18.70 -18.62
CA ILE A 5 -28.88 -19.27 -17.55
C ILE A 5 -27.39 -19.21 -17.93
N PHE A 6 -27.06 -19.27 -19.24
CA PHE A 6 -25.67 -19.18 -19.72
C PHE A 6 -25.11 -17.75 -19.69
N LEU A 7 -25.97 -16.75 -19.84
CA LEU A 7 -25.58 -15.33 -19.77
C LEU A 7 -25.20 -14.89 -18.36
N SER A 8 -25.79 -15.48 -17.32
CA SER A 8 -25.50 -15.14 -15.92
C SER A 8 -24.20 -15.79 -15.41
N ALA A 9 -23.80 -16.95 -15.95
CA ALA A 9 -22.57 -17.63 -15.53
C ALA A 9 -21.31 -16.86 -15.92
N TRP A 10 -21.31 -16.19 -17.08
CA TRP A 10 -20.17 -15.39 -17.56
C TRP A 10 -20.03 -14.05 -16.81
N ALA A 11 -21.14 -13.43 -16.43
CA ALA A 11 -21.13 -12.17 -15.68
C ALA A 11 -20.53 -12.31 -14.27
N VAL A 12 -20.69 -13.48 -13.65
CA VAL A 12 -20.14 -13.76 -12.30
C VAL A 12 -18.61 -13.95 -12.35
N VAL A 13 -18.06 -14.54 -13.41
CA VAL A 13 -16.60 -14.74 -13.56
C VAL A 13 -15.86 -13.42 -13.77
N ILE A 14 -16.47 -12.46 -14.46
CA ILE A 14 -15.87 -11.12 -14.70
C ILE A 14 -15.89 -10.25 -13.42
N ALA A 15 -16.89 -10.41 -12.55
CA ALA A 15 -17.00 -9.63 -11.32
C ALA A 15 -16.00 -10.02 -10.21
N CYS A 16 -15.41 -11.23 -10.26
CA CYS A 16 -14.41 -11.67 -9.27
C CYS A 16 -12.96 -11.29 -9.63
N GLY A 17 -12.70 -10.70 -10.79
CA GLY A 17 -11.34 -10.40 -11.28
C GLY A 17 -10.75 -9.04 -10.87
N LEU A 18 -11.52 -8.17 -10.19
CA LEU A 18 -11.14 -6.75 -9.98
C LEU A 18 -10.68 -6.42 -8.56
N SER A 19 -10.19 -7.41 -7.82
CA SER A 19 -9.59 -7.19 -6.50
C SER A 19 -8.08 -7.00 -6.59
N THR A 20 -7.60 -5.99 -7.31
CA THR A 20 -6.20 -5.55 -7.17
C THR A 20 -6.10 -4.78 -5.86
N SER A 21 -5.81 -5.54 -4.82
CA SER A 21 -5.63 -5.00 -3.47
C SER A 21 -4.32 -4.22 -3.47
N ALA A 22 -4.33 -3.02 -2.89
CA ALA A 22 -3.12 -2.27 -2.58
C ALA A 22 -2.41 -2.98 -1.41
N PHE A 23 -1.78 -4.09 -1.75
CA PHE A 23 -0.82 -4.77 -0.92
C PHE A 23 0.49 -3.98 -0.96
N ALA A 24 1.32 -4.16 0.06
CA ALA A 24 2.73 -3.82 0.04
C ALA A 24 3.32 -3.91 -1.39
N CYS A 25 3.79 -2.80 -1.94
CA CYS A 25 4.14 -2.72 -3.36
C CYS A 25 5.37 -3.59 -3.67
N SER A 26 5.44 -4.18 -4.86
CA SER A 26 6.68 -4.81 -5.35
C SER A 26 7.40 -3.91 -6.36
N PHE A 27 6.65 -3.14 -7.13
CA PHE A 27 7.16 -2.22 -8.14
C PHE A 27 6.46 -0.86 -8.02
N ASP A 28 7.06 0.18 -8.60
CA ASP A 28 6.47 1.53 -8.65
C ASP A 28 5.08 1.54 -9.30
N THR A 29 4.84 0.64 -10.25
CA THR A 29 3.56 0.50 -10.96
C THR A 29 2.42 -0.03 -10.09
N ASP A 30 2.74 -0.62 -8.94
CA ASP A 30 1.75 -1.06 -7.96
C ASP A 30 1.21 0.13 -7.15
N CYS A 31 1.90 1.27 -7.22
CA CYS A 31 1.52 2.50 -6.54
C CYS A 31 0.73 3.43 -7.46
N GLN A 32 0.00 4.37 -6.86
CA GLN A 32 -0.66 5.44 -7.59
C GLN A 32 0.38 6.28 -8.37
N PRO A 33 -0.02 6.91 -9.49
CA PRO A 33 0.87 7.78 -10.26
C PRO A 33 1.56 8.84 -9.39
N GLY A 34 2.88 8.96 -9.55
CA GLY A 34 3.71 9.90 -8.79
C GLY A 34 4.23 9.37 -7.46
N SER A 35 3.75 8.22 -6.99
CA SER A 35 4.32 7.53 -5.82
C SER A 35 5.47 6.59 -6.24
N LYS A 36 6.34 6.26 -5.28
CA LYS A 36 7.45 5.32 -5.43
C LYS A 36 7.31 4.15 -4.48
N CYS A 37 7.67 2.96 -4.94
CA CYS A 37 7.67 1.77 -4.11
C CYS A 37 8.99 1.64 -3.35
N LEU A 38 8.97 1.91 -2.05
CA LEU A 38 10.16 1.83 -1.21
C LEU A 38 10.15 0.58 -0.34
N LYS A 39 11.25 -0.19 -0.37
CA LYS A 39 11.39 -1.44 0.37
C LYS A 39 12.36 -1.28 1.53
N ALA A 40 11.98 -1.78 2.70
CA ALA A 40 12.92 -1.97 3.79
C ALA A 40 14.00 -3.00 3.40
N SER A 41 15.18 -2.89 4.00
CA SER A 41 16.28 -3.84 3.79
C SER A 41 15.82 -5.28 4.01
N GLY A 42 16.08 -6.16 3.05
CA GLY A 42 15.69 -7.58 3.12
C GLY A 42 14.20 -7.85 2.83
N SER A 43 13.39 -6.82 2.57
CA SER A 43 11.98 -7.00 2.19
C SER A 43 11.80 -7.06 0.66
N ILE A 44 10.98 -7.99 0.21
CA ILE A 44 10.58 -8.11 -1.20
C ILE A 44 9.38 -7.21 -1.55
N TYR A 45 8.65 -6.76 -0.53
CA TYR A 45 7.54 -5.82 -0.65
C TYR A 45 7.83 -4.52 0.11
N GLY A 46 7.16 -3.45 -0.30
CA GLY A 46 7.45 -2.10 0.12
C GLY A 46 6.20 -1.28 0.44
N VAL A 47 6.41 0.01 0.62
CA VAL A 47 5.40 1.02 0.90
C VAL A 47 5.41 2.04 -0.23
N CYS A 48 4.23 2.44 -0.69
CA CYS A 48 4.08 3.53 -1.65
C CYS A 48 4.30 4.88 -0.95
N VAL A 49 5.31 5.62 -1.38
CA VAL A 49 5.69 6.92 -0.80
C VAL A 49 5.58 8.02 -1.83
N GLY A 50 5.01 9.16 -1.44
CA GLY A 50 4.79 10.30 -2.34
C GLY A 50 3.52 10.21 -3.16
N GLY A 51 3.48 10.91 -4.29
CA GLY A 51 2.29 11.05 -5.12
C GLY A 51 1.23 11.96 -4.50
N ILE A 52 0.01 11.89 -5.06
CA ILE A 52 -1.12 12.74 -4.65
C ILE A 52 -1.68 12.32 -3.27
N SER A 53 -1.46 11.06 -2.88
CA SER A 53 -1.86 10.50 -1.58
C SER A 53 -0.69 9.70 -0.96
N PRO A 54 0.20 10.36 -0.22
CA PRO A 54 1.34 9.68 0.41
C PRO A 54 0.93 8.78 1.59
N GLY A 55 1.55 7.60 1.67
CA GLY A 55 1.35 6.62 2.74
C GLY A 55 0.00 5.91 2.68
N ASN A 56 -0.26 5.09 3.71
CA ASN A 56 -1.38 4.12 3.70
C ASN A 56 -2.73 4.70 4.17
N SER A 57 -2.85 6.03 4.37
CA SER A 57 -4.10 6.69 4.79
C SER A 57 -5.30 6.42 3.89
N ASN A 58 -5.07 6.11 2.61
CA ASN A 58 -6.11 5.84 1.63
C ASN A 58 -6.15 4.37 1.20
N ASP A 59 -5.32 3.54 1.80
CA ASP A 59 -5.18 2.13 1.44
C ASP A 59 -6.10 1.27 2.32
N ARG A 60 -6.72 0.25 1.73
CA ARG A 60 -7.77 -0.55 2.39
C ARG A 60 -7.25 -1.46 3.51
N GLN A 61 -5.94 -1.70 3.59
CA GLN A 61 -5.32 -2.54 4.63
C GLN A 61 -3.90 -2.05 4.97
N PRO A 62 -3.45 -2.16 6.23
CA PRO A 62 -2.10 -1.77 6.63
C PRO A 62 -1.04 -2.73 6.10
N VAL A 63 0.09 -2.18 5.63
CA VAL A 63 1.31 -2.96 5.35
C VAL A 63 1.86 -3.50 6.66
N THR A 64 1.92 -4.81 6.83
CA THR A 64 2.43 -5.42 8.06
C THR A 64 3.92 -5.74 7.93
N ALA A 65 4.72 -5.18 8.83
CA ALA A 65 6.09 -5.60 9.05
C ALA A 65 6.15 -6.47 10.32
N PRO A 66 6.63 -7.72 10.27
CA PRO A 66 6.62 -8.63 11.43
C PRO A 66 7.35 -8.10 12.67
N LEU A 67 8.34 -7.22 12.47
CA LEU A 67 9.14 -6.59 13.53
C LEU A 67 8.68 -5.16 13.87
N ASP A 68 7.54 -4.73 13.35
CA ASP A 68 6.93 -3.45 13.68
C ASP A 68 5.92 -3.62 14.81
N VAL A 69 6.45 -3.63 16.03
CA VAL A 69 5.66 -3.73 17.28
C VAL A 69 4.59 -2.65 17.37
N ASN A 70 4.85 -1.47 16.80
CA ASN A 70 3.96 -0.32 16.87
C ASN A 70 2.89 -0.30 15.78
N ARG A 71 2.94 -1.23 14.82
CA ARG A 71 2.02 -1.30 13.66
C ARG A 71 1.90 0.05 12.95
N SER A 72 3.03 0.72 12.84
CA SER A 72 3.19 2.05 12.25
C SER A 72 3.75 2.01 10.83
N TYR A 73 4.38 0.92 10.42
CA TYR A 73 4.99 0.75 9.10
C TYR A 73 3.94 0.92 8.00
N GLY A 74 4.25 1.74 7.01
CA GLY A 74 3.32 2.12 5.95
C GLY A 74 2.38 3.27 6.29
N ASN A 75 2.10 3.54 7.58
CA ASN A 75 1.16 4.60 7.96
C ASN A 75 1.62 5.95 7.44
N THR A 76 0.66 6.77 7.03
CA THR A 76 0.95 8.15 6.68
C THR A 76 1.43 8.91 7.91
N CYS A 77 2.45 9.73 7.72
CA CYS A 77 3.10 10.50 8.79
C CYS A 77 3.41 11.91 8.31
N SER A 78 3.57 12.82 9.26
CA SER A 78 4.06 14.18 9.07
C SER A 78 5.42 14.39 9.76
N PHE A 79 5.70 13.66 10.83
CA PHE A 79 6.95 13.69 11.57
C PHE A 79 7.41 12.28 11.93
N ASN A 80 8.69 12.12 12.27
CA ASN A 80 9.24 10.83 12.71
C ASN A 80 8.57 10.32 13.98
N THR A 81 8.08 11.23 14.84
CA THR A 81 7.35 10.89 16.08
C THR A 81 5.98 10.28 15.82
N ASP A 82 5.43 10.44 14.62
CA ASP A 82 4.19 9.77 14.22
C ASP A 82 4.44 8.28 13.92
N CYS A 83 5.72 7.92 13.72
CA CYS A 83 6.17 6.56 13.50
C CYS A 83 6.65 5.94 14.82
N GLY A 84 6.47 4.63 14.96
CA GLY A 84 6.97 3.91 16.13
C GLY A 84 8.50 3.92 16.22
N PRO A 85 9.07 3.71 17.41
CA PRO A 85 10.51 3.59 17.62
C PRO A 85 11.26 2.78 16.54
N GLY A 86 12.38 3.31 16.07
CA GLY A 86 13.20 2.71 15.01
C GLY A 86 12.63 2.88 13.59
N SER A 87 11.68 3.79 13.42
CA SER A 87 11.10 4.14 12.12
C SER A 87 11.21 5.64 11.85
N VAL A 88 11.22 6.01 10.58
CA VAL A 88 11.33 7.37 10.08
C VAL A 88 10.18 7.69 9.14
N CYS A 89 9.79 8.96 9.11
CA CYS A 89 8.78 9.45 8.19
C CYS A 89 9.43 9.84 6.86
N VAL A 90 9.29 8.97 5.85
CA VAL A 90 9.88 9.20 4.53
C VAL A 90 8.93 10.04 3.68
N LYS A 91 9.38 11.23 3.28
CA LYS A 91 8.59 12.19 2.48
C LYS A 91 9.09 12.24 1.03
N ALA A 92 8.18 12.46 0.09
CA ALA A 92 8.50 12.65 -1.32
C ALA A 92 7.71 13.85 -1.87
N GLY A 93 8.30 15.05 -1.72
CA GLY A 93 7.79 16.31 -2.30
C GLY A 93 6.77 17.09 -1.47
N GLY A 94 6.19 16.51 -0.42
CA GLY A 94 5.18 17.16 0.43
C GLY A 94 5.50 17.13 1.94
N ILE A 95 4.54 17.59 2.76
CA ILE A 95 4.66 17.56 4.22
C ILE A 95 4.32 16.20 4.82
N TYR A 96 3.58 15.36 4.07
CA TYR A 96 3.22 14.02 4.45
C TYR A 96 4.12 12.99 3.77
N GLY A 97 4.31 11.87 4.44
CA GLY A 97 5.14 10.75 4.03
C GLY A 97 4.55 9.43 4.48
N ALA A 98 5.37 8.39 4.47
CA ALA A 98 5.02 7.10 5.04
C ALA A 98 6.09 6.64 6.03
N CYS A 99 5.65 6.02 7.12
CA CYS A 99 6.55 5.44 8.11
C CYS A 99 7.27 4.22 7.54
N MET A 100 8.59 4.26 7.57
CA MET A 100 9.44 3.13 7.17
C MET A 100 10.49 2.86 8.24
N LYS A 101 10.95 1.62 8.33
CA LYS A 101 12.09 1.26 9.18
C LYS A 101 13.31 2.08 8.77
N ASP A 102 13.91 2.77 9.73
CA ASP A 102 15.25 3.33 9.53
C ASP A 102 16.23 2.17 9.44
N ARG A 103 17.18 2.25 8.52
CA ARG A 103 17.99 1.11 8.06
C ARG A 103 18.57 0.22 9.17
#